data_AF-A0A972AQP5-F1
#
_entry.id   AF-A0A972AQP5-F1
#
_cell.length_a   1.000
_cell.length_b   1.000
_cell.length_c   1.000
_cell.angle_alpha   90.00
_cell.angle_beta   90.00
_cell.angle_gamma   90.00
#
_symmetry.space_group_name_H-M   'P 1'
#
loop_
_entity.id
_entity.type
_entity.pdbx_description
1 polymer ?
#
loop_
_entity_poly.entity_id
_entity_poly.type
_entity_poly.pdbx_seq_one_letter_code
_entity_poly.pdbx_strand_id
1 'polypeptide(L)'
;MSTAFIDKATILIQAGKGGDGAVAFHREKFVPAGGPDGGDGGNGGNVIVRVDNNMSTLMDFRYKRKYLAENAENGRGNNCSGKSGKDIIIKVPRGTLIRDFDSRRIIKDMSDDE
;
A
#
# COMPACT_ATOMS: atom_id res chain seq x y z
N MET A 1 -36.91 -6.23 -11.11
CA MET A 1 -35.58 -6.71 -11.55
C MET A 1 -34.70 -6.82 -10.31
N SER A 2 -34.33 -8.03 -9.90
CA SER A 2 -33.43 -8.21 -8.75
C SER A 2 -32.05 -7.65 -9.13
N THR A 3 -31.76 -6.42 -8.70
CA THR A 3 -30.40 -5.89 -8.71
C THR A 3 -29.55 -6.85 -7.89
N ALA A 4 -28.64 -7.57 -8.55
CA ALA A 4 -27.87 -8.64 -7.92
C ALA A 4 -27.03 -8.05 -6.78
N PHE A 5 -27.51 -8.21 -5.54
CA PHE A 5 -26.77 -7.84 -4.34
C PHE A 5 -25.60 -8.79 -4.21
N ILE A 6 -24.39 -8.25 -4.32
CA ILE A 6 -23.17 -9.01 -4.14
C ILE A 6 -22.73 -8.83 -2.68
N ASP A 7 -22.87 -9.91 -1.91
CA ASP A 7 -22.46 -9.97 -0.50
C ASP A 7 -20.98 -10.37 -0.33
N LYS A 8 -20.38 -10.95 -1.37
CA LYS A 8 -19.03 -11.51 -1.34
C LYS A 8 -18.23 -11.07 -2.56
N ALA A 9 -17.06 -10.52 -2.29
CA ALA A 9 -16.07 -10.20 -3.31
C ALA A 9 -14.70 -10.75 -2.88
N THR A 10 -13.93 -11.19 -3.86
CA THR A 10 -12.55 -11.62 -3.67
C THR A 10 -11.66 -10.66 -4.43
N ILE A 11 -10.71 -10.06 -3.71
CA ILE A 11 -9.79 -9.07 -4.25
C ILE A 11 -8.35 -9.47 -3.93
N LEU A 12 -7.44 -9.12 -4.83
CA LEU A 12 -6.02 -9.26 -4.64
C LEU A 12 -5.44 -7.93 -4.18
N ILE A 13 -4.78 -7.97 -3.04
CA ILE A 13 -4.19 -6.81 -2.38
C ILE A 13 -2.67 -7.01 -2.33
N GLN A 14 -1.91 -5.97 -2.68
CA GLN A 14 -0.46 -5.96 -2.53
C GLN A 14 -0.02 -4.59 -2.00
N ALA A 15 0.75 -4.60 -0.92
CA ALA A 15 1.44 -3.42 -0.43
C ALA A 15 2.59 -3.03 -1.38
N GLY A 16 3.00 -1.77 -1.31
CA GLY A 16 4.12 -1.25 -2.07
C GLY A 16 5.43 -1.88 -1.58
N LYS A 17 6.34 -2.17 -2.50
CA LYS A 17 7.72 -2.53 -2.14
C LYS A 17 8.42 -1.30 -1.55
N GLY A 18 9.20 -1.51 -0.48
CA GLY A 18 10.16 -0.52 -0.02
C GLY A 18 11.23 -0.24 -1.09
N GLY A 19 11.73 0.99 -1.09
CA GLY A 19 12.84 1.39 -1.95
C GLY A 19 14.14 0.78 -1.47
N ASP A 20 15.07 0.57 -2.40
CA ASP A 20 16.40 0.08 -2.07
C ASP A 20 17.30 1.26 -1.64
N GLY A 21 18.18 1.05 -0.65
CA GLY A 21 19.18 2.04 -0.24
C GLY A 21 20.28 2.20 -1.30
N ALA A 22 20.84 3.41 -1.42
CA ALA A 22 21.95 3.66 -2.33
C ALA A 22 23.31 3.38 -1.67
N VAL A 23 24.21 2.77 -2.42
CA VAL A 23 25.64 2.74 -2.09
C VAL A 23 26.33 3.79 -2.95
N ALA A 24 26.62 4.95 -2.37
CA ALA A 24 27.28 6.07 -3.04
C ALA A 24 28.40 6.64 -2.16
N PHE A 25 29.38 7.27 -2.82
CA PHE A 25 30.47 7.98 -2.16
C PHE A 25 30.58 9.39 -2.73
N HIS A 26 30.80 10.35 -1.84
CA HIS A 26 30.95 11.75 -2.21
C HIS A 26 32.19 11.94 -3.09
N ARG A 27 32.06 12.68 -4.20
CA ARG A 27 33.17 12.96 -5.12
C ARG A 27 33.27 14.44 -5.41
N GLU A 28 34.36 15.05 -4.97
CA GLU A 28 34.68 16.46 -5.20
C GLU A 28 36.12 16.58 -5.73
N LYS A 29 36.35 17.53 -6.64
CA LYS A 29 37.61 17.67 -7.41
C LYS A 29 38.88 17.79 -6.54
N PHE A 30 38.77 18.25 -5.30
CA PHE A 30 39.88 18.41 -4.36
C PHE A 30 39.79 17.50 -3.13
N VAL A 31 38.84 16.56 -3.12
CA VAL A 31 38.65 15.60 -2.02
C VAL A 31 39.02 14.20 -2.52
N PRO A 32 40.18 13.65 -2.12
CA PRO A 32 40.69 12.38 -2.64
C PRO A 32 39.87 11.16 -2.20
N ALA A 33 39.22 11.22 -1.04
CA ALA A 33 38.31 10.17 -0.54
C ALA A 33 37.13 10.82 0.19
N GLY A 34 36.03 11.06 -0.54
CA GLY A 34 34.79 11.49 0.09
C GLY A 34 34.13 10.34 0.86
N GLY A 35 33.45 10.67 1.95
CA GLY A 35 32.73 9.69 2.77
C GLY A 35 31.55 9.05 2.03
N PRO A 36 30.94 8.00 2.61
CA PRO A 36 29.70 7.44 2.08
C PRO A 36 28.60 8.50 2.10
N ASP A 37 27.88 8.64 0.98
CA ASP A 37 26.81 9.61 0.79
C ASP A 37 25.55 8.97 0.17
N GLY A 38 25.38 7.66 0.37
CA GLY A 38 24.19 6.95 -0.05
C GLY A 38 23.00 7.26 0.86
N GLY A 39 21.87 7.66 0.28
CA GLY A 39 20.61 7.80 0.99
C GLY A 39 19.84 6.49 1.12
N ASP A 40 18.92 6.44 2.08
CA ASP A 40 18.03 5.31 2.33
C ASP A 40 16.91 5.21 1.29
N GLY A 41 16.35 4.01 1.10
CA GLY A 41 15.14 3.82 0.32
C GLY A 41 13.89 4.27 1.07
N GLY A 42 12.86 4.69 0.33
CA GLY A 42 11.59 5.09 0.93
C GLY A 42 10.76 3.89 1.44
N ASN A 43 9.73 4.15 2.24
CA ASN A 43 8.77 3.13 2.64
C ASN A 43 7.74 2.85 1.54
N GLY A 44 7.43 1.58 1.29
CA GLY A 44 6.36 1.21 0.36
C GLY A 44 5.00 1.65 0.87
N GLY A 45 4.08 1.96 -0.05
CA GLY A 45 2.73 2.37 0.31
C GLY A 45 1.93 1.24 0.96
N ASN A 46 1.07 1.59 1.92
CA ASN A 46 0.20 0.67 2.61
C ASN A 46 -1.13 0.49 1.87
N VAL A 47 -1.79 -0.63 2.14
CA VAL A 47 -3.18 -0.83 1.75
C VAL A 47 -4.05 -0.72 2.97
N ILE A 48 -4.91 0.29 2.98
CA ILE A 48 -5.75 0.63 4.13
C ILE A 48 -7.19 0.35 3.74
N VAL A 49 -7.86 -0.49 4.51
CA VAL A 49 -9.31 -0.68 4.38
C VAL A 49 -10.03 0.26 5.33
N ARG A 50 -10.97 1.04 4.82
CA ARG A 50 -11.72 2.06 5.58
C ARG A 50 -13.22 1.90 5.36
N VAL A 51 -13.99 2.03 6.43
CA VAL A 51 -15.44 2.05 6.34
C VAL A 51 -15.92 3.33 5.66
N ASP A 52 -16.85 3.21 4.73
CA ASP A 52 -17.60 4.32 4.15
C ASP A 52 -19.10 4.06 4.32
N ASN A 53 -19.76 4.88 5.15
CA ASN A 53 -21.19 4.74 5.48
C ASN A 53 -22.11 5.04 4.28
N ASN A 54 -21.59 5.69 3.24
CA ASN A 54 -22.37 5.99 2.04
C ASN A 54 -22.36 4.82 1.04
N MET A 55 -21.56 3.78 1.31
CA MET A 55 -21.49 2.60 0.45
C MET A 55 -22.41 1.50 0.99
N SER A 56 -23.18 0.89 0.10
CA SER A 56 -24.17 -0.14 0.45
C SER A 56 -23.93 -1.49 -0.22
N THR A 57 -23.01 -1.57 -1.19
CA THR A 57 -22.74 -2.81 -1.94
C THR A 57 -21.24 -3.02 -2.18
N LEU A 58 -20.83 -4.27 -2.40
CA LEU A 58 -19.48 -4.64 -2.81
C LEU A 58 -19.30 -4.72 -4.33
N MET A 59 -20.19 -4.09 -5.11
CA MET A 59 -20.20 -4.19 -6.59
C MET A 59 -18.89 -3.67 -7.22
N ASP A 60 -18.28 -2.64 -6.65
CA ASP A 60 -17.04 -2.03 -7.18
C ASP A 60 -15.88 -3.03 -7.21
N PHE A 61 -15.83 -3.93 -6.22
CA PHE A 61 -14.82 -4.97 -6.11
C PHE A 61 -14.95 -6.07 -7.17
N ARG A 62 -16.12 -6.19 -7.82
CA ARG A 62 -16.31 -7.13 -8.93
C ARG A 62 -15.56 -6.67 -10.18
N TYR A 63 -15.59 -5.36 -10.45
CA TYR A 63 -14.98 -4.75 -11.62
C TYR A 63 -13.48 -4.49 -11.40
N LYS A 64 -13.10 -3.97 -10.23
CA LYS A 64 -11.71 -3.78 -9.85
C LYS A 64 -11.29 -4.80 -8.81
N ARG A 65 -10.54 -5.82 -9.25
CA ARG A 65 -10.09 -6.92 -8.39
C ARG A 65 -8.67 -6.78 -7.85
N LYS A 66 -7.86 -5.89 -8.40
CA LYS A 66 -6.44 -5.70 -8.02
C LYS A 66 -6.24 -4.33 -7.40
N TYR A 67 -5.68 -4.32 -6.20
CA TYR A 67 -5.36 -3.13 -5.43
C TYR A 67 -3.88 -3.20 -5.05
N LEU A 68 -3.06 -2.44 -5.78
CA LEU A 68 -1.61 -2.39 -5.60
C LEU A 68 -1.26 -1.00 -5.07
N ALA A 69 -0.63 -0.94 -3.90
CA ALA A 69 -0.09 0.32 -3.40
C ALA A 69 1.18 0.72 -4.16
N GLU A 70 1.53 2.01 -4.11
CA GLU A 70 2.69 2.53 -4.83
C GLU A 70 3.99 2.05 -4.17
N ASN A 71 4.96 1.64 -4.98
CA ASN A 71 6.29 1.32 -4.49
C ASN A 71 7.01 2.60 -4.06
N ALA A 72 7.91 2.50 -3.09
CA ALA A 72 8.77 3.61 -2.73
C ALA A 72 9.86 3.84 -3.78
N GLU A 73 10.41 5.06 -3.78
CA GLU A 73 11.61 5.36 -4.54
C GLU A 73 12.86 4.86 -3.82
N ASN A 74 13.89 4.54 -4.60
CA ASN A 74 15.21 4.19 -4.08
C ASN A 74 15.93 5.44 -3.55
N GLY A 75 16.84 5.23 -2.61
CA GLY A 75 17.80 6.24 -2.20
C GLY A 75 18.71 6.63 -3.36
N ARG A 76 19.36 7.79 -3.24
CA ARG A 76 20.32 8.32 -4.22
C ARG A 76 21.55 8.85 -3.50
N GLY A 77 22.59 9.20 -4.26
CA GLY A 77 23.78 9.87 -3.71
C GLY A 77 23.45 11.23 -3.09
N ASN A 78 24.45 11.88 -2.48
CA ASN A 78 24.30 13.11 -1.71
C ASN A 78 23.32 12.98 -0.51
N ASN A 79 23.27 11.83 0.16
CA ASN A 79 22.40 11.53 1.30
C ASN A 79 20.91 11.75 0.98
N CYS A 80 20.51 11.51 -0.27
CA CYS A 80 19.14 11.73 -0.71
C CYS A 80 18.28 10.48 -0.46
N SER A 81 17.42 10.56 0.55
CA SER A 81 16.46 9.48 0.86
C SER A 81 15.36 9.39 -0.20
N GLY A 82 15.01 8.16 -0.56
CA GLY A 82 13.91 7.85 -1.46
C GLY A 82 12.55 8.25 -0.87
N LYS A 83 11.64 8.69 -1.74
CA LYS A 83 10.28 9.07 -1.36
C LYS A 83 9.45 7.84 -1.00
N SER A 84 8.62 7.95 0.04
CA SER A 84 7.63 6.92 0.37
C SER A 84 6.56 6.79 -0.71
N GLY A 85 6.16 5.55 -1.00
CA GLY A 85 5.05 5.25 -1.89
C GLY A 85 3.72 5.71 -1.27
N LYS A 86 2.77 6.13 -2.11
CA LYS A 86 1.43 6.48 -1.65
C LYS A 86 0.63 5.25 -1.23
N ASP A 87 -0.04 5.42 -0.09
CA ASP A 87 -1.04 4.48 0.39
C ASP A 87 -2.25 4.45 -0.55
N ILE A 88 -2.92 3.30 -0.60
CA ILE A 88 -4.23 3.18 -1.24
C ILE A 88 -5.30 2.91 -0.18
N ILE A 89 -6.43 3.59 -0.32
CA ILE A 89 -7.57 3.43 0.57
C ILE A 89 -8.65 2.64 -0.17
N ILE A 90 -8.97 1.48 0.36
CA ILE A 90 -10.07 0.64 -0.08
C ILE A 90 -11.28 0.93 0.81
N LYS A 91 -12.32 1.49 0.22
CA LYS A 91 -13.57 1.79 0.93
C LYS A 91 -14.47 0.59 0.94
N VAL A 92 -15.03 0.25 2.10
CA VAL A 92 -15.97 -0.87 2.28
C VAL A 92 -17.23 -0.40 3.02
N PRO A 93 -18.40 -1.00 2.78
CA PRO A 93 -19.59 -0.66 3.56
C PRO A 93 -19.40 -1.10 5.01
N ARG A 94 -20.10 -0.45 5.94
CA ARG A 94 -20.13 -0.86 7.34
C ARG A 94 -20.64 -2.30 7.49
N GLY A 95 -20.03 -3.06 8.38
CA GLY A 95 -20.35 -4.49 8.57
C GLY A 95 -19.68 -5.43 7.56
N THR A 96 -18.67 -4.95 6.82
CA THR A 96 -17.86 -5.81 5.95
C THR A 96 -16.92 -6.66 6.78
N LEU A 97 -16.96 -7.98 6.57
CA LEU A 97 -16.06 -8.92 7.22
C LEU A 97 -14.86 -9.23 6.31
N ILE A 98 -13.67 -8.82 6.74
CA ILE A 98 -12.41 -9.04 6.04
C ILE A 98 -11.81 -10.36 6.50
N ARG A 99 -11.54 -11.23 5.55
CA ARG A 99 -11.04 -12.58 5.80
C ARG A 99 -10.02 -12.95 4.74
N ASP A 100 -9.00 -13.67 5.18
CA ASP A 100 -7.99 -14.22 4.29
C ASP A 100 -8.62 -15.30 3.41
N PHE A 101 -8.26 -15.32 2.13
CA PHE A 101 -8.82 -16.25 1.16
C PHE A 101 -8.33 -17.68 1.41
N ASP A 102 -7.04 -17.84 1.73
CA ASP A 102 -6.42 -19.15 1.87
C ASP A 102 -6.70 -19.76 3.25
N SER A 103 -6.39 -19.03 4.33
CA SER A 103 -6.57 -19.54 5.69
C SER A 103 -8.03 -19.48 6.19
N ARG A 104 -8.92 -18.76 5.48
CA ARG A 104 -10.29 -18.42 5.92
C ARG A 104 -10.37 -17.71 7.27
N ARG A 105 -9.23 -17.25 7.80
CA ARG A 105 -9.16 -16.54 9.07
C ARG A 105 -9.80 -15.17 8.91
N ILE A 106 -10.61 -14.78 9.90
CA ILE A 106 -11.15 -13.43 10.00
C ILE A 106 -10.00 -12.52 10.43
N ILE A 107 -9.68 -11.54 9.58
CA ILE A 107 -8.65 -10.53 9.85
C ILE A 107 -9.26 -9.43 10.71
N LYS A 108 -10.41 -8.91 10.29
CA LYS A 108 -11.13 -7.84 10.99
C LYS A 108 -12.59 -7.81 10.57
N ASP A 109 -13.45 -7.53 11.54
CA ASP A 109 -14.85 -7.13 11.32
C ASP A 109 -14.92 -5.60 11.31
N MET A 110 -15.57 -5.04 10.30
CA MET A 110 -15.70 -3.59 10.08
C MET A 110 -17.09 -3.07 10.49
N SER A 111 -17.74 -3.71 11.47
CA SER A 111 -19.02 -3.29 12.07
C SER A 111 -18.85 -2.34 13.26
N ASP A 112 -17.70 -2.38 13.92
CA ASP A 112 -17.38 -1.59 15.11
C ASP A 112 -17.31 -0.09 14.79
N ASP A 113 -17.80 0.74 15.72
CA ASP A 113 -17.69 2.20 15.70
C ASP A 113 -16.40 2.70 16.41
N GLU A 114 -15.55 1.78 16.90
CA GLU A 114 -14.30 2.06 17.61
C GLU A 114 -13.06 2.13 16.70
#